data_AF-A0A1S2IN70-F1
#
_entry.id   AF-A0A1S2IN70-F1
#
_cell.length_a   1.000
_cell.length_b   1.000
_cell.length_c   1.000
_cell.angle_alpha   90.00
_cell.angle_beta   90.00
_cell.angle_gamma   90.00
#
_symmetry.space_group_name_H-M   'P 1'
#
loop_
_entity.id
_entity.type
_entity.pdbx_description
1 polymer ?
#
loop_
_entity_poly.entity_id
_entity_poly.type
_entity_poly.pdbx_seq_one_letter_code
_entity_poly.pdbx_strand_id
1 'polypeptide(L)'
;MDPSDRLRVTRDEAQALAARLLGDMEAVAAAREGANVDDEHDPEGSTIAYERSQLDAVRRSALERAADAEAALARLADGTFGRCERCSARIGEARLEARPTARLCIDCAS
;
A
#
# COMPACT_ATOMS: atom_id res chain seq x y z
N MET A 1 0.27 -1.79 22.88
CA MET A 1 -0.14 -2.66 21.77
C MET A 1 1.12 -3.25 21.16
N ASP A 2 1.18 -4.56 21.01
CA ASP A 2 2.37 -5.27 20.52
C ASP A 2 2.72 -4.83 19.07
N PRO A 3 4.01 -4.71 18.68
CA PRO A 3 4.39 -4.37 17.31
C PRO A 3 3.83 -5.32 16.26
N SER A 4 3.74 -6.63 16.55
CA SER A 4 3.21 -7.60 15.59
C SER A 4 1.71 -7.39 15.35
N ASP A 5 0.94 -7.03 16.37
CA ASP A 5 -0.49 -6.74 16.23
C ASP A 5 -0.72 -5.49 15.38
N ARG A 6 0.05 -4.41 15.63
CA ARG A 6 -0.05 -3.18 14.82
C ARG A 6 0.26 -3.44 13.34
N LEU A 7 1.28 -4.26 13.06
CA LEU A 7 1.66 -4.61 11.70
C LEU A 7 0.61 -5.49 11.00
N ARG A 8 0.00 -6.45 11.72
CA ARG A 8 -1.10 -7.26 11.17
C ARG A 8 -2.30 -6.41 10.80
N VAL A 9 -2.73 -5.53 11.72
CA VAL A 9 -3.83 -4.58 11.44
C VAL A 9 -3.50 -3.71 10.23
N THR A 10 -2.29 -3.14 10.18
CA THR A 10 -1.85 -2.31 9.04
C THR A 10 -1.90 -3.07 7.71
N ARG A 11 -1.40 -4.31 7.70
CA ARG A 11 -1.44 -5.17 6.51
C ARG A 11 -2.88 -5.43 6.07
N ASP A 12 -3.73 -5.86 7.01
CA ASP A 12 -5.10 -6.27 6.71
C ASP A 12 -5.95 -5.09 6.21
N GLU A 13 -5.81 -3.91 6.83
CA GLU A 13 -6.45 -2.67 6.38
C GLU A 13 -5.98 -2.26 4.97
N ALA A 14 -4.68 -2.34 4.71
CA ALA A 14 -4.10 -1.99 3.42
C ALA A 14 -4.53 -2.96 2.31
N GLN A 15 -4.58 -4.26 2.59
CA GLN A 15 -5.10 -5.29 1.68
C GLN A 15 -6.58 -5.10 1.41
N ALA A 16 -7.39 -4.84 2.44
CA ALA A 16 -8.82 -4.58 2.29
C ALA A 16 -9.10 -3.33 1.44
N LEU A 17 -8.33 -2.26 1.64
CA LEU A 17 -8.42 -1.05 0.82
C LEU A 17 -8.06 -1.34 -0.64
N ALA A 18 -6.97 -2.06 -0.89
CA ALA A 18 -6.56 -2.40 -2.25
C ALA A 18 -7.59 -3.28 -2.98
N ALA A 19 -8.19 -4.24 -2.28
CA ALA A 19 -9.24 -5.09 -2.80
C ALA A 19 -10.51 -4.31 -3.13
N ARG A 20 -10.93 -3.39 -2.23
CA ARG A 20 -12.09 -2.53 -2.48
C ARG A 20 -11.89 -1.65 -3.71
N LEU A 21 -10.74 -0.99 -3.82
CA LEU A 21 -10.42 -0.14 -4.98
C LEU A 21 -10.40 -0.91 -6.30
N LEU A 22 -9.93 -2.16 -6.28
CA LEU A 22 -9.99 -3.03 -7.45
C LEU A 22 -11.44 -3.30 -7.87
N GLY A 23 -12.29 -3.69 -6.92
CA GLY A 23 -13.71 -3.92 -7.17
C GLY A 23 -14.44 -2.68 -7.68
N ASP A 24 -14.13 -1.50 -7.14
CA ASP A 24 -14.70 -0.22 -7.60
C ASP A 24 -14.34 0.04 -9.08
N MET A 25 -13.09 -0.20 -9.47
CA MET A 25 -12.62 -0.04 -10.85
C MET A 25 -13.28 -1.04 -11.82
N GLU A 26 -13.43 -2.29 -11.40
CA GLU A 26 -14.09 -3.35 -12.17
C GLU A 26 -15.58 -3.04 -12.38
N ALA A 27 -16.27 -2.54 -11.35
CA ALA A 27 -17.66 -2.12 -11.44
C ALA A 27 -17.86 -0.98 -12.44
N VAL A 28 -16.95 0.01 -12.46
CA VAL A 28 -16.98 1.11 -13.45
C VAL A 28 -16.74 0.59 -14.86
N ALA A 29 -15.78 -0.32 -15.05
CA ALA A 29 -15.52 -0.91 -16.36
C ALA A 29 -16.73 -1.68 -16.91
N ALA A 30 -17.34 -2.54 -16.09
CA ALA A 30 -18.52 -3.31 -16.46
C ALA A 30 -19.73 -2.42 -16.80
N ALA A 31 -19.92 -1.32 -16.07
CA ALA A 31 -21.00 -0.36 -16.35
C ALA A 31 -20.86 0.30 -17.73
N ARG A 32 -19.62 0.55 -18.20
CA ARG A 32 -19.38 1.11 -19.55
C ARG A 32 -19.63 0.10 -20.66
N GLU A 33 -19.16 -1.14 -20.48
CA GLU A 33 -19.36 -2.20 -21.47
C GLU A 33 -20.86 -2.49 -21.69
N GLY A 34 -21.67 -2.44 -20.65
CA GLY A 34 -23.13 -2.62 -20.75
C GLY A 34 -23.88 -1.46 -21.43
N ALA A 35 -23.25 -0.29 -21.61
CA ALA A 35 -23.89 0.92 -22.11
C ALA A 35 -23.81 1.10 -23.64
N ASN A 36 -23.11 0.23 -24.40
CA ASN A 36 -22.93 0.35 -25.85
C ASN A 36 -22.55 1.77 -26.32
N VAL A 37 -21.59 2.40 -25.64
CA VAL A 37 -21.09 3.72 -26.01
C VAL A 37 -20.20 3.63 -27.25
N ASP A 38 -20.56 4.37 -28.30
CA ASP A 38 -19.74 4.56 -29.50
C ASP A 38 -18.52 5.40 -29.13
N ASP A 39 -17.41 4.70 -28.86
CA ASP A 39 -16.20 5.20 -28.18
C ASP A 39 -15.36 6.16 -29.05
N GLU A 40 -15.74 6.37 -30.32
CA GLU A 40 -14.90 7.11 -31.26
C GLU A 40 -14.86 8.62 -30.97
N HIS A 41 -15.91 9.21 -30.38
CA HIS A 41 -16.01 10.67 -30.15
C HIS A 41 -16.47 11.07 -28.73
N ASP A 42 -16.16 10.29 -27.70
CA ASP A 42 -16.52 10.62 -26.32
C ASP A 42 -15.40 11.38 -25.57
N PRO A 43 -15.52 12.71 -25.33
CA PRO A 43 -14.56 13.45 -24.52
C PRO A 43 -14.52 12.95 -23.06
N GLU A 44 -15.60 12.34 -22.55
CA GLU A 44 -15.67 11.79 -21.19
C GLU A 44 -14.79 10.54 -21.03
N GLY A 45 -14.49 9.82 -22.12
CA GLY A 45 -13.57 8.67 -22.11
C GLY A 45 -12.16 9.01 -21.63
N SER A 46 -11.66 10.20 -21.96
CA SER A 46 -10.36 10.70 -21.50
C SER A 46 -10.35 11.01 -20.00
N THR A 47 -11.43 11.60 -19.48
CA THR A 47 -11.63 11.89 -18.06
C THR A 47 -11.70 10.60 -17.23
N ILE A 48 -12.46 9.61 -17.71
CA ILE A 48 -12.60 8.33 -17.02
C ILE A 48 -11.29 7.54 -17.01
N ALA A 49 -10.51 7.59 -18.09
CA ALA A 49 -9.18 6.98 -18.12
C ALA A 49 -8.23 7.61 -17.08
N TYR A 50 -8.29 8.94 -16.93
CA TYR A 50 -7.52 9.67 -15.92
C TYR A 50 -7.97 9.31 -14.49
N GLU A 51 -9.29 9.31 -14.22
CA GLU A 51 -9.84 8.91 -12.91
C GLU A 51 -9.44 7.49 -12.54
N ARG A 52 -9.48 6.55 -13.50
CA ARG A 52 -9.04 5.17 -13.30
C ARG A 52 -7.55 5.09 -12.95
N SER A 53 -6.71 5.90 -13.61
CA SER A 53 -5.27 5.98 -13.30
C SER A 53 -5.03 6.50 -11.88
N GLN A 54 -5.80 7.49 -11.44
CA GLN A 54 -5.73 8.01 -10.07
C GLN A 54 -6.12 6.95 -9.04
N LEU A 55 -7.21 6.21 -9.27
CA LEU A 55 -7.63 5.11 -8.40
C LEU A 55 -6.59 3.98 -8.34
N ASP A 56 -6.00 3.61 -9.48
CA ASP A 56 -4.92 2.61 -9.52
C ASP A 56 -3.68 3.06 -8.73
N ALA A 57 -3.30 4.34 -8.81
CA ALA A 57 -2.19 4.87 -8.02
C ALA A 57 -2.44 4.72 -6.51
N VAL A 58 -3.66 5.01 -6.04
CA VAL A 58 -4.05 4.82 -4.63
C VAL A 58 -4.02 3.35 -4.26
N ARG A 59 -4.51 2.46 -5.14
CA ARG A 59 -4.48 1.00 -4.94
C ARG A 59 -3.06 0.48 -4.83
N ARG A 60 -2.15 0.89 -5.72
CA ARG A 60 -0.73 0.51 -5.68
C ARG A 60 -0.07 0.98 -4.38
N SER A 61 -0.33 2.20 -3.94
CA SER A 61 0.17 2.70 -2.65
C SER A 61 -0.38 1.90 -1.46
N ALA A 62 -1.61 1.39 -1.51
CA ALA A 62 -2.14 0.48 -0.50
C ALA A 62 -1.40 -0.88 -0.51
N LEU A 63 -1.14 -1.45 -1.68
CA LEU A 63 -0.37 -2.69 -1.82
C LEU A 63 1.07 -2.54 -1.30
N GLU A 64 1.74 -1.41 -1.59
CA GLU A 64 3.06 -1.11 -1.05
C GLU A 64 3.06 -1.05 0.49
N ARG A 65 2.03 -0.44 1.08
CA ARG A 65 1.87 -0.42 2.54
C ARG A 65 1.67 -1.82 3.13
N ALA A 66 0.90 -2.68 2.47
CA ALA A 66 0.73 -4.07 2.88
C ALA A 66 2.07 -4.84 2.81
N ALA A 67 2.81 -4.69 1.71
CA ALA A 67 4.11 -5.32 1.52
C ALA A 67 5.15 -4.83 2.55
N ASP A 68 5.14 -3.55 2.88
CA ASP A 68 5.99 -2.97 3.93
C ASP A 68 5.69 -3.58 5.30
N ALA A 69 4.42 -3.81 5.62
CA ALA A 69 3.99 -4.44 6.86
C ALA A 69 4.35 -5.94 6.89
N GLU A 70 4.17 -6.66 5.78
CA GLU A 70 4.59 -8.06 5.63
C GLU A 70 6.11 -8.23 5.80
N ALA A 71 6.91 -7.36 5.19
CA ALA A 71 8.36 -7.36 5.35
C ALA A 71 8.76 -7.13 6.81
N ALA A 72 8.07 -6.23 7.52
CA ALA A 72 8.32 -5.99 8.94
C ALA A 72 7.91 -7.18 9.83
N LEU A 73 6.81 -7.86 9.50
CA LEU A 73 6.41 -9.10 10.16
C LEU A 73 7.41 -10.24 9.93
N ALA A 74 7.97 -10.35 8.73
CA ALA A 74 9.04 -11.30 8.44
C ALA A 74 10.28 -11.03 9.31
N ARG A 75 10.68 -9.76 9.45
CA ARG A 75 11.77 -9.36 10.35
C ARG A 75 11.50 -9.64 11.84
N LEU A 76 10.23 -9.62 12.25
CA LEU A 76 9.86 -10.05 13.60
C LEU A 76 10.04 -11.56 13.76
N ALA A 77 9.66 -12.33 12.75
CA ALA A 77 9.78 -13.79 12.77
C ALA A 77 11.25 -14.27 12.73
N ASP A 78 12.12 -13.57 12.02
CA ASP A 78 13.56 -13.90 11.93
C ASP A 78 14.42 -13.27 13.05
N GLY A 79 13.83 -12.43 13.90
CA GLY A 79 14.51 -11.76 15.03
C GLY A 79 15.38 -10.56 14.64
N THR A 80 15.28 -10.05 13.41
CA THR A 80 16.02 -8.88 12.91
C THR A 80 15.23 -7.57 13.01
N PHE A 81 13.99 -7.61 13.48
CA PHE A 81 13.18 -6.42 13.68
C PHE A 81 13.89 -5.36 14.54
N GLY A 82 13.75 -4.10 14.12
CA GLY A 82 14.42 -2.98 14.78
C GLY A 82 15.92 -2.86 14.46
N ARG A 83 16.44 -3.56 13.44
CA ARG A 83 17.80 -3.36 12.91
C ARG A 83 17.77 -2.68 11.55
N CYS A 84 18.70 -1.76 11.34
CA CYS A 84 18.90 -1.06 10.08
C CYS A 84 19.40 -2.03 9.01
N GLU A 85 18.73 -2.10 7.87
CA GLU A 85 19.13 -2.98 6.75
C GLU A 85 20.48 -2.57 6.14
N ARG A 86 20.91 -1.32 6.31
CA ARG A 86 22.16 -0.80 5.74
C ARG A 86 23.37 -0.96 6.64
N CYS A 87 23.25 -0.65 7.93
CA CYS A 87 24.38 -0.63 8.87
C CYS A 87 24.22 -1.61 10.04
N SER A 88 23.13 -2.38 10.10
CA SER A 88 22.81 -3.32 11.19
C SER A 88 22.66 -2.70 12.59
N ALA A 89 22.79 -1.37 12.72
CA ALA A 89 22.56 -0.65 13.97
C ALA A 89 21.08 -0.73 14.39
N ARG A 90 20.82 -0.54 15.69
CA ARG A 90 19.45 -0.49 16.21
C ARG A 90 18.72 0.74 15.64
N ILE A 91 17.49 0.54 15.20
CA ILE A 91 16.55 1.60 14.88
C ILE A 91 15.96 2.10 16.20
N GLY A 92 15.92 3.42 16.40
CA GLY A 92 15.41 4.01 17.64
C GLY A 92 13.94 3.64 17.88
N GLU A 93 13.59 3.36 19.13
CA GLU A 93 12.23 2.92 19.51
C GLU A 93 11.17 3.92 19.06
N ALA A 94 11.36 5.22 19.32
CA ALA A 94 10.43 6.27 18.89
C ALA A 94 10.17 6.27 17.37
N ARG A 95 11.14 5.83 16.56
CA ARG A 95 10.99 5.69 15.11
C ARG A 95 10.16 4.45 14.75
N LEU A 96 10.33 3.33 15.46
CA LEU A 96 9.52 2.12 15.29
C LEU A 96 8.10 2.30 15.85
N GLU A 97 7.93 3.11 16.89
CA GLU A 97 6.64 3.51 17.43
C GLU A 97 5.86 4.34 16.40
N ALA A 98 6.51 5.36 15.83
CA ALA A 98 5.92 6.24 14.81
C ALA A 98 5.74 5.56 13.44
N ARG A 99 6.69 4.71 13.04
CA ARG A 99 6.69 3.98 11.77
C ARG A 99 7.20 2.54 11.97
N PRO A 100 6.31 1.59 12.31
CA PRO A 100 6.66 0.18 12.54
C PRO A 100 7.30 -0.53 11.34
N THR A 101 7.12 0.01 10.13
CA THR A 101 7.71 -0.52 8.89
C THR A 101 9.10 0.04 8.58
N ALA A 102 9.67 0.89 9.44
CA ALA A 102 10.97 1.51 9.21
C ALA A 102 12.08 0.46 9.02
N ARG A 103 12.84 0.61 7.92
CA ARG A 103 13.93 -0.29 7.51
C ARG A 103 15.33 0.24 7.83
N LEU A 104 15.44 1.56 8.05
CA LEU A 104 16.70 2.27 8.21
C LEU A 104 16.72 3.06 9.52
N CYS A 105 17.90 3.14 10.14
CA CYS A 105 18.15 4.07 11.24
C CYS A 105 18.11 5.52 10.76
N ILE A 106 18.08 6.47 11.70
CA ILE A 106 18.03 7.90 11.38
C ILE A 106 19.22 8.33 10.52
N ASP A 107 20.43 7.82 10.82
CA ASP A 107 21.65 8.17 10.10
C ASP A 107 21.65 7.64 8.66
N CYS A 108 21.07 6.47 8.42
CA CYS A 108 21.01 5.86 7.08
C CYS A 108 19.86 6.37 6.22
N ALA A 109 18.85 7.01 6.84
CA ALA A 109 17.67 7.55 6.18
C ALA A 109 17.77 9.06 5.90
N SER A 110 18.88 9.68 6.30
CA SER A 110 19.21 11.10 6.09
C SER A 110 20.07 11.29 4.85
#